data_AF-A0A498MSD4-F1
#
_entry.id   AF-A0A498MSD4-F1
#
_cell.length_a   1.000
_cell.length_b   1.000
_cell.length_c   1.000
_cell.angle_alpha   90.00
_cell.angle_beta   90.00
_cell.angle_gamma   90.00
#
_symmetry.space_group_name_H-M   'P 1'
#
loop_
_entity.id
_entity.type
_entity.pdbx_description
1 polymer ?
#
loop_
_entity_poly.entity_id
_entity_poly.type
_entity_poly.pdbx_seq_one_letter_code
_entity_poly.pdbx_strand_id
1 'polypeptide(L)'
;MLAGAAAARRLTMIEFGHFISVIVKLARGAANDGDCDFEKPFSSCGYTQGRDDDLDWEQIDTSEKPSLDPWMPPGSAFMMVNSTGRFAGQKALLFTPQLKENDTHCVIFQYYVAGREGGRPGHLNVYIKENNSPMGLPVWNTSGPAGRSWIQVELAISTYWPNFYQTSSRAYLTPETAALQIVFEAVTSGQRGLLAIKDVVLQGHQCSKTRLCRKNTLIARSLASSCHPPNINIVRLSPGIEVEP
;
A
#
# COMPACT_ATOMS: atom_id res chain seq x y z
N MET A 1 24.62 57.99 -21.95
CA MET A 1 23.29 57.35 -22.00
C MET A 1 23.41 56.04 -22.75
N LEU A 2 23.20 54.90 -22.09
CA LEU A 2 22.84 53.64 -22.73
C LEU A 2 21.96 52.88 -21.74
N ALA A 3 20.66 52.81 -22.05
CA ALA A 3 19.67 52.06 -21.30
C ALA A 3 19.63 50.62 -21.86
N GLY A 4 19.91 49.62 -21.02
CA GLY A 4 19.70 48.22 -21.36
C GLY A 4 18.26 47.81 -21.06
N ALA A 5 17.45 47.62 -22.10
CA ALA A 5 16.11 47.05 -21.97
C ALA A 5 16.20 45.53 -21.80
N ALA A 6 15.76 45.00 -20.66
CA ALA A 6 15.56 43.56 -20.49
C ALA A 6 14.30 43.14 -21.26
N ALA A 7 14.47 42.38 -22.34
CA ALA A 7 13.37 41.82 -23.10
C ALA A 7 12.69 40.69 -22.31
N ALA A 8 11.42 40.87 -21.94
CA ALA A 8 10.60 39.80 -21.39
C ALA A 8 10.27 38.78 -22.49
N ARG A 9 10.84 37.58 -22.41
CA ARG A 9 10.59 36.47 -23.34
C ARG A 9 9.17 35.93 -23.12
N ARG A 10 8.31 35.93 -24.14
CA ARG A 10 7.00 35.24 -24.12
C ARG A 10 7.24 33.72 -24.19
N LEU A 11 6.86 32.98 -23.15
CA LEU A 11 6.84 31.52 -23.16
C LEU A 11 5.78 31.01 -24.16
N THR A 12 6.11 29.95 -24.89
CA THR A 12 5.17 29.27 -25.80
C THR A 12 4.28 28.29 -25.04
N MET A 13 3.10 27.94 -25.57
CA MET A 13 2.20 26.93 -24.97
C MET A 13 2.88 25.57 -24.71
N ILE A 14 3.89 25.22 -25.52
CA ILE A 14 4.68 23.98 -25.36
C ILE A 14 5.58 24.08 -24.12
N GLU A 15 6.24 25.23 -23.91
CA GLU A 15 7.04 25.46 -22.71
C GLU A 15 6.17 25.54 -21.46
N PHE A 16 4.96 26.12 -21.54
CA PHE A 16 3.97 26.08 -20.45
C PHE A 16 3.52 24.65 -20.14
N GLY A 17 3.27 23.81 -21.15
CA GLY A 17 2.91 22.40 -20.96
C GLY A 17 4.04 21.60 -20.31
N HIS A 18 5.28 21.85 -20.70
CA HIS A 18 6.47 21.28 -20.06
C HIS A 18 6.62 21.79 -18.63
N PHE A 19 6.39 23.09 -18.38
CA PHE A 19 6.42 23.70 -17.05
C PHE A 19 5.34 23.14 -16.14
N ILE A 20 4.11 22.94 -16.63
CA ILE A 20 3.03 22.29 -15.88
C ILE A 20 3.37 20.83 -15.62
N SER A 21 3.90 20.09 -16.59
CA SER A 21 4.34 18.70 -16.39
C SER A 21 5.47 18.60 -15.36
N VAL A 22 6.42 19.54 -15.38
CA VAL A 22 7.51 19.66 -14.40
C VAL A 22 6.97 20.08 -13.03
N ILE A 23 6.03 21.02 -12.95
CA ILE A 23 5.36 21.40 -11.70
C ILE A 23 4.52 20.25 -11.16
N VAL A 24 3.83 19.47 -11.98
CA VAL A 24 3.09 18.27 -11.57
C VAL A 24 4.06 17.17 -11.12
N LYS A 25 5.22 17.03 -11.76
CA LYS A 25 6.31 16.13 -11.33
C LYS A 25 7.03 16.60 -10.08
N LEU A 26 7.10 17.90 -9.80
CA LEU A 26 7.68 18.50 -8.59
C LEU A 26 6.67 18.63 -7.45
N ALA A 27 5.37 18.69 -7.76
CA ALA A 27 4.26 18.68 -6.80
C ALA A 27 3.85 17.26 -6.39
N ARG A 28 4.22 16.25 -7.20
CA ARG A 28 4.55 14.94 -6.65
C ARG A 28 5.80 15.15 -5.82
N GLY A 29 5.62 15.45 -4.54
CA GLY A 29 6.70 15.66 -3.59
C GLY A 29 7.74 14.56 -3.71
N ALA A 30 8.98 14.85 -3.30
CA ALA A 30 10.07 13.88 -3.22
C ALA A 30 9.48 12.51 -2.86
N ALA A 31 9.61 11.54 -3.78
CA ALA A 31 9.01 10.21 -3.63
C ALA A 31 9.29 9.75 -2.20
N ASN A 32 8.24 9.57 -1.41
CA ASN A 32 8.42 9.17 -0.02
C ASN A 32 9.06 7.79 -0.04
N ASP A 33 9.87 7.49 0.97
CA ASP A 33 10.44 6.15 1.12
C ASP A 33 9.29 5.13 1.16
N GLY A 34 9.19 4.27 0.14
CA GLY A 34 8.11 3.29 -0.04
C GLY A 34 7.05 3.59 -1.11
N ASP A 35 7.08 4.75 -1.78
CA ASP A 35 6.29 4.98 -3.00
C ASP A 35 6.79 4.06 -4.14
N CYS A 36 5.88 3.38 -4.84
CA CYS A 36 6.26 2.50 -5.96
C CYS A 36 5.15 2.34 -7.00
N ASP A 37 5.47 2.70 -8.25
CA ASP A 37 4.65 2.46 -9.45
C ASP A 37 4.98 1.12 -10.15
N PHE A 38 6.08 0.47 -9.73
CA PHE A 38 6.62 -0.77 -10.29
C PHE A 38 7.10 -0.68 -11.75
N GLU A 39 7.33 0.51 -12.31
CA GLU A 39 7.97 0.66 -13.63
C GLU A 39 9.45 0.24 -13.61
N LYS A 40 10.08 0.36 -12.43
CA LYS A 40 11.43 -0.13 -12.14
C LYS A 40 11.36 -1.35 -11.23
N PRO A 41 12.43 -2.16 -11.14
CA PRO A 41 12.47 -3.29 -10.20
C PRO A 41 11.95 -2.90 -8.82
N PHE A 42 11.02 -3.68 -8.25
CA PHE A 42 10.37 -3.34 -6.96
C PHE A 42 11.39 -3.11 -5.81
N SER A 43 12.56 -3.73 -5.89
CA SER A 43 13.69 -3.53 -4.98
C SER A 43 14.27 -2.12 -5.01
N SER A 44 14.11 -1.38 -6.12
CA SER A 44 14.52 0.03 -6.21
C SER A 44 13.65 0.96 -5.36
N CYS A 45 12.40 0.56 -5.10
CA CYS A 45 11.52 1.19 -4.12
C CYS A 45 11.72 0.62 -2.70
N GLY A 46 12.67 -0.31 -2.52
CA GLY A 46 12.97 -1.01 -1.27
C GLY A 46 11.97 -2.11 -0.87
N TYR A 47 11.11 -2.56 -1.78
CA TYR A 47 10.18 -3.66 -1.51
C TYR A 47 10.93 -4.99 -1.46
N THR A 48 10.44 -5.91 -0.63
CA THR A 48 11.01 -7.25 -0.45
C THR A 48 9.94 -8.33 -0.43
N GLN A 49 10.30 -9.55 -0.85
CA GLN A 49 9.40 -10.71 -0.85
C GLN A 49 9.50 -11.48 0.47
N GLY A 50 8.43 -12.20 0.79
CA GLY A 50 8.47 -13.27 1.77
C GLY A 50 9.52 -14.32 1.43
N ARG A 51 10.01 -14.98 2.48
CA ARG A 51 10.89 -16.16 2.35
C ARG A 51 10.24 -17.42 2.93
N ASP A 52 9.28 -17.23 3.83
CA ASP A 52 8.60 -18.29 4.58
C ASP A 52 7.11 -18.35 4.18
N ASP A 53 6.85 -18.25 2.87
CA ASP A 53 5.55 -18.33 2.21
C ASP A 53 5.57 -19.34 1.05
N ASP A 54 4.43 -19.56 0.41
CA ASP A 54 4.25 -20.64 -0.58
C ASP A 54 4.58 -20.22 -2.01
N LEU A 55 4.50 -18.92 -2.29
CA LEU A 55 4.52 -18.32 -3.62
C LEU A 55 5.20 -16.94 -3.57
N ASP A 56 5.73 -16.53 -4.71
CA ASP A 56 6.29 -15.20 -4.92
C ASP A 56 5.31 -14.29 -5.68
N TRP A 57 5.32 -12.99 -5.38
CA TRP A 57 4.78 -11.98 -6.30
C TRP A 57 5.68 -11.82 -7.53
N GLU A 58 5.07 -11.68 -8.70
CA GLU A 58 5.73 -11.50 -9.98
C GLU A 58 5.57 -10.04 -10.44
N GLN A 59 6.66 -9.39 -10.82
CA GLN A 59 6.62 -8.06 -11.42
C GLN A 59 6.39 -8.16 -12.93
N ILE A 60 5.35 -7.50 -13.43
CA ILE A 60 4.96 -7.53 -14.85
C ILE A 60 4.76 -6.11 -15.35
N ASP A 61 5.22 -5.84 -16.57
CA ASP A 61 4.93 -4.62 -17.30
C ASP A 61 4.29 -4.93 -18.66
N THR A 62 2.98 -4.71 -18.75
CA THR A 62 2.22 -4.91 -19.99
C THR A 62 2.25 -3.71 -20.93
N SER A 63 2.86 -2.60 -20.52
CA SER A 63 3.13 -1.45 -21.39
C SER A 63 4.36 -1.69 -22.27
N GLU A 64 5.41 -2.31 -21.72
CA GLU A 64 6.59 -2.73 -22.48
C GLU A 64 6.32 -3.99 -23.31
N LYS A 65 5.65 -4.98 -22.69
CA LYS A 65 5.34 -6.25 -23.33
C LYS A 65 3.85 -6.59 -23.19
N PRO A 66 3.03 -6.24 -24.20
CA PRO A 66 1.61 -6.56 -24.19
C PRO A 66 1.37 -8.07 -23.99
N SER A 67 0.42 -8.40 -23.11
CA SER A 67 -0.01 -9.77 -22.87
C SER A 67 -1.17 -10.14 -23.80
N LEU A 68 -1.20 -11.38 -24.28
CA LEU A 68 -2.33 -11.96 -25.00
C LEU A 68 -3.38 -12.58 -24.05
N ASP A 69 -3.08 -12.68 -22.74
CA ASP A 69 -4.03 -13.19 -21.75
C ASP A 69 -5.14 -12.16 -21.48
N PRO A 70 -6.42 -12.48 -21.75
CA PRO A 70 -7.54 -11.56 -21.51
C PRO A 70 -7.79 -11.20 -20.04
N TRP A 71 -7.18 -11.92 -19.09
CA TRP A 71 -7.26 -11.60 -17.66
C TRP A 71 -6.20 -10.61 -17.21
N MET A 72 -5.17 -10.36 -18.04
CA MET A 72 -4.09 -9.47 -17.69
C MET A 72 -4.49 -8.00 -17.89
N PRO A 73 -4.24 -7.11 -16.92
CA PRO A 73 -4.48 -5.68 -17.11
C PRO A 73 -3.50 -5.11 -18.16
N PRO A 74 -3.99 -4.36 -19.17
CA PRO A 74 -3.13 -3.81 -20.24
C PRO A 74 -2.45 -2.50 -19.82
N GLY A 75 -1.30 -2.21 -20.44
CA GLY A 75 -0.66 -0.89 -20.44
C GLY A 75 -0.20 -0.39 -19.06
N SER A 76 0.22 -1.27 -18.16
CA SER A 76 0.69 -0.86 -16.83
C SER A 76 1.76 -1.80 -16.29
N ALA A 77 2.61 -1.26 -15.40
CA ALA A 77 3.48 -2.04 -14.55
C ALA A 77 2.80 -2.33 -13.19
N PHE A 78 2.99 -3.54 -12.67
CA PHE A 78 2.34 -4.00 -11.45
C PHE A 78 3.02 -5.25 -10.85
N MET A 79 2.74 -5.51 -9.57
CA MET A 79 3.05 -6.78 -8.93
C MET A 79 1.83 -7.70 -9.00
N MET A 80 1.99 -8.97 -9.31
CA MET A 80 0.88 -9.93 -9.41
C MET A 80 1.17 -11.30 -8.80
N VAL A 81 0.11 -12.01 -8.46
CA VAL A 81 0.13 -13.44 -8.15
C VAL A 81 -0.85 -14.15 -9.07
N ASN A 82 -0.33 -15.09 -9.87
CA ASN A 82 -1.15 -15.94 -10.71
C ASN A 82 -1.69 -17.14 -9.89
N SER A 83 -3.00 -17.19 -9.70
CA SER A 83 -3.65 -18.28 -8.96
C SER A 83 -3.97 -19.50 -9.84
N THR A 84 -3.71 -19.41 -11.14
CA THR A 84 -3.99 -20.51 -12.09
C THR A 84 -3.09 -21.71 -11.79
N GLY A 85 -3.72 -22.84 -11.43
CA GLY A 85 -3.01 -24.07 -11.11
C GLY A 85 -2.41 -24.09 -9.69
N ARG A 86 -2.75 -23.12 -8.84
CA ARG A 86 -2.36 -23.07 -7.44
C ARG A 86 -3.41 -23.74 -6.56
N PHE A 87 -3.01 -24.25 -5.40
CA PHE A 87 -3.92 -24.84 -4.41
C PHE A 87 -4.55 -23.78 -3.53
N ALA A 88 -5.74 -24.06 -3.00
CA ALA A 88 -6.36 -23.15 -2.04
C ALA A 88 -5.48 -22.99 -0.78
N GLY A 89 -5.36 -21.76 -0.30
CA GLY A 89 -4.62 -21.42 0.91
C GLY A 89 -3.15 -21.06 0.69
N GLN A 90 -2.61 -21.21 -0.53
CA GLN A 90 -1.22 -20.79 -0.79
C GLN A 90 -1.08 -19.28 -0.74
N LYS A 91 0.01 -18.82 -0.12
CA LYS A 91 0.26 -17.42 0.21
C LYS A 91 1.49 -16.86 -0.51
N ALA A 92 1.42 -15.57 -0.83
CA ALA A 92 2.59 -14.77 -1.23
C ALA A 92 2.60 -13.46 -0.46
N LEU A 93 3.75 -13.07 0.07
CA LEU A 93 3.96 -11.88 0.89
C LEU A 93 4.87 -10.88 0.17
N LEU A 94 4.44 -9.63 0.12
CA LEU A 94 5.24 -8.51 -0.35
C LEU A 94 5.29 -7.44 0.75
N PHE A 95 6.49 -7.03 1.10
CA PHE A 95 6.78 -6.11 2.18
C PHE A 95 7.27 -4.78 1.62
N THR A 96 6.74 -3.68 2.16
CA THR A 96 7.28 -2.34 1.90
C THR A 96 8.63 -2.15 2.62
N PRO A 97 9.38 -1.08 2.32
CA PRO A 97 10.39 -0.57 3.24
C PRO A 97 9.83 -0.34 4.64
N GLN A 98 10.73 -0.26 5.62
CA GLN A 98 10.41 0.12 6.98
C GLN A 98 10.04 1.61 7.02
N LEU A 99 8.82 1.90 7.43
CA LEU A 99 8.26 3.25 7.55
C LEU A 99 8.57 3.81 8.93
N LYS A 100 8.93 5.09 8.98
CA LYS A 100 9.19 5.79 10.25
C LYS A 100 7.89 6.42 10.77
N GLU A 101 7.80 6.60 12.09
CA GLU A 101 6.59 7.04 12.80
C GLU A 101 5.94 8.34 12.26
N ASN A 102 6.72 9.22 11.63
CA ASN A 102 6.27 10.51 11.10
C ASN A 102 5.87 10.48 9.61
N ASP A 103 6.06 9.36 8.91
CA ASP A 103 6.10 9.37 7.44
C ASP A 103 4.82 8.88 6.77
N THR A 104 3.85 8.27 7.48
CA THR A 104 2.69 7.67 6.82
C THR A 104 1.40 7.74 7.65
N HIS A 105 0.53 8.68 7.27
CA HIS A 105 -0.85 8.80 7.76
C HIS A 105 -1.89 8.27 6.78
N CYS A 106 -1.50 8.09 5.51
CA CYS A 106 -2.35 7.54 4.48
C CYS A 106 -1.58 6.63 3.52
N VAL A 107 -2.14 5.47 3.23
CA VAL A 107 -1.64 4.53 2.22
C VAL A 107 -2.66 4.41 1.12
N ILE A 108 -2.23 4.66 -0.10
CA ILE A 108 -3.05 4.55 -1.30
C ILE A 108 -2.41 3.50 -2.20
N PHE A 109 -3.20 2.60 -2.74
CA PHE A 109 -2.76 1.66 -3.77
C PHE A 109 -3.95 1.26 -4.63
N GLN A 110 -3.67 0.70 -5.81
CA GLN A 110 -4.69 0.09 -6.64
C GLN A 110 -4.53 -1.43 -6.61
N TYR A 111 -5.64 -2.15 -6.53
CA TYR A 111 -5.64 -3.60 -6.69
C TYR A 111 -6.52 -4.02 -7.86
N TYR A 112 -6.23 -5.20 -8.41
CA TYR A 112 -6.94 -5.81 -9.51
C TYR A 112 -7.15 -7.28 -9.24
N VAL A 113 -8.35 -7.79 -9.51
CA VAL A 113 -8.68 -9.21 -9.40
C VAL A 113 -9.37 -9.64 -10.69
N ALA A 114 -8.80 -10.62 -11.37
CA ALA A 114 -9.39 -11.23 -12.56
C ALA A 114 -9.49 -12.73 -12.42
N GLY A 115 -10.61 -13.28 -12.89
CA GLY A 115 -10.86 -14.70 -12.95
C GLY A 115 -12.06 -14.98 -13.84
N ARG A 116 -12.62 -16.18 -13.68
CA ARG A 116 -13.91 -16.53 -14.27
C ARG A 116 -15.01 -15.63 -13.71
N GLU A 117 -16.06 -15.43 -14.50
CA GLU A 117 -17.24 -14.66 -14.09
C GLU A 117 -17.84 -15.23 -12.80
N GLY A 118 -18.13 -14.36 -11.83
CA GLY A 118 -18.57 -14.74 -10.48
C GLY A 118 -17.51 -15.47 -9.64
N GLY A 119 -16.33 -15.75 -10.20
CA GLY A 119 -15.23 -16.42 -9.54
C GLY A 119 -14.49 -15.52 -8.55
N ARG A 120 -13.74 -16.18 -7.66
CA ARG A 120 -12.92 -15.55 -6.63
C ARG A 120 -11.56 -16.24 -6.61
N PRO A 121 -10.61 -15.85 -7.50
CA PRO A 121 -9.31 -16.51 -7.65
C PRO A 121 -8.47 -16.51 -6.37
N GLY A 122 -8.69 -15.53 -5.49
CA GLY A 122 -8.11 -15.43 -4.17
C GLY A 122 -8.60 -14.17 -3.48
N HIS A 123 -7.91 -13.78 -2.41
CA HIS A 123 -8.10 -12.50 -1.76
C HIS A 123 -6.75 -11.88 -1.39
N LEU A 124 -6.72 -10.55 -1.36
CA LEU A 124 -5.60 -9.75 -0.89
C LEU A 124 -5.90 -9.31 0.55
N ASN A 125 -4.96 -9.56 1.45
CA ASN A 125 -4.94 -9.03 2.80
C ASN A 125 -3.84 -7.98 2.92
N VAL A 126 -4.08 -6.94 3.72
CA VAL A 126 -3.08 -5.93 4.06
C VAL A 126 -2.89 -5.94 5.57
N TYR A 127 -1.63 -5.99 5.99
CA TYR A 127 -1.22 -5.98 7.39
C TYR A 127 -0.33 -4.79 7.67
N ILE A 128 -0.39 -4.32 8.91
CA ILE A 128 0.58 -3.38 9.47
C ILE A 128 1.34 -4.15 10.54
N LYS A 129 2.65 -4.30 10.34
CA LYS A 129 3.53 -5.06 11.23
C LYS A 129 4.56 -4.11 11.85
N GLU A 130 4.74 -4.18 13.16
CA GLU A 130 5.85 -3.52 13.84
C GLU A 130 7.11 -4.38 13.76
N ASN A 131 8.29 -3.75 13.74
CA ASN A 131 9.55 -4.48 13.77
C ASN A 131 9.59 -5.47 14.95
N ASN A 132 10.10 -6.68 14.71
CA ASN A 132 10.17 -7.78 15.67
C ASN A 132 8.83 -8.27 16.28
N SER A 133 7.68 -7.77 15.82
CA SER A 133 6.36 -8.26 16.23
C SER A 133 5.81 -9.33 15.29
N PRO A 134 5.01 -10.29 15.78
CA PRO A 134 4.32 -11.25 14.91
C PRO A 134 3.30 -10.54 14.00
N MET A 135 2.97 -11.17 12.87
CA MET A 135 1.91 -10.68 11.99
C MET A 135 0.56 -10.80 12.70
N GLY A 136 -0.13 -9.67 12.92
CA GLY A 136 -1.44 -9.62 13.55
C GLY A 136 -2.59 -9.98 12.59
N LEU A 137 -3.79 -9.48 12.90
CA LEU A 137 -4.94 -9.57 11.99
C LEU A 137 -4.82 -8.57 10.83
N PRO A 138 -5.38 -8.87 9.65
CA PRO A 138 -5.34 -7.95 8.52
C PRO A 138 -6.16 -6.69 8.84
N VAL A 139 -5.61 -5.52 8.50
CA VAL A 139 -6.29 -4.23 8.64
C VAL A 139 -7.26 -3.96 7.49
N TRP A 140 -7.07 -4.66 6.37
CA TRP A 140 -7.94 -4.64 5.21
C TRP A 140 -7.86 -5.95 4.46
N ASN A 141 -8.96 -6.35 3.82
CA ASN A 141 -8.99 -7.42 2.85
C ASN A 141 -9.86 -7.03 1.64
N THR A 142 -9.58 -7.63 0.49
CA THR A 142 -10.46 -7.47 -0.66
C THR A 142 -11.78 -8.20 -0.43
N SER A 143 -12.87 -7.55 -0.79
CA SER A 143 -14.22 -8.10 -0.70
C SER A 143 -14.90 -8.03 -2.06
N GLY A 144 -15.32 -9.17 -2.59
CA GLY A 144 -16.11 -9.21 -3.83
C GLY A 144 -15.67 -10.32 -4.79
N PRO A 145 -16.39 -10.53 -5.90
CA PRO A 145 -15.94 -11.37 -7.01
C PRO A 145 -14.87 -10.66 -7.86
N ALA A 146 -14.23 -11.40 -8.74
CA ALA A 146 -13.33 -10.83 -9.75
C ALA A 146 -14.09 -9.83 -10.66
N GLY A 147 -13.56 -8.61 -10.80
CA GLY A 147 -14.20 -7.52 -11.54
C GLY A 147 -13.45 -7.03 -12.77
N ARG A 148 -12.22 -7.51 -13.01
CA ARG A 148 -11.33 -7.09 -14.12
C ARG A 148 -11.17 -5.58 -14.27
N SER A 149 -11.18 -4.86 -13.15
CA SER A 149 -10.96 -3.42 -13.08
C SER A 149 -10.01 -3.09 -11.94
N TRP A 150 -9.25 -2.00 -12.10
CA TRP A 150 -8.43 -1.45 -11.04
C TRP A 150 -9.33 -0.73 -10.04
N ILE A 151 -9.19 -1.10 -8.76
CA ILE A 151 -9.93 -0.50 -7.66
C ILE A 151 -8.91 0.16 -6.74
N GLN A 152 -9.06 1.46 -6.53
CA GLN A 152 -8.23 2.21 -5.59
C GLN A 152 -8.69 1.96 -4.15
N VAL A 153 -7.73 1.71 -3.27
CA VAL A 153 -7.90 1.59 -1.82
C VAL A 153 -7.14 2.73 -1.16
N GLU A 154 -7.74 3.26 -0.09
CA GLU A 154 -7.16 4.30 0.74
C GLU A 154 -7.31 3.86 2.21
N LEU A 155 -6.18 3.66 2.89
CA LEU A 155 -6.09 3.21 4.28
C LEU A 155 -5.49 4.32 5.13
N ALA A 156 -6.26 4.79 6.11
CA ALA A 156 -5.73 5.70 7.12
C ALA A 156 -4.97 4.89 8.17
N ILE A 157 -3.68 5.19 8.37
CA ILE A 157 -2.83 4.56 9.38
C ILE A 157 -2.56 5.57 10.49
N SER A 158 -2.84 5.21 11.73
CA SER A 158 -2.51 6.03 12.88
C SER A 158 -1.33 5.42 13.61
N THR A 159 -0.14 5.98 13.37
CA THR A 159 1.08 5.67 14.12
C THR A 159 1.06 6.21 15.55
N TYR A 160 0.08 7.06 15.91
CA TYR A 160 -0.11 7.53 17.28
C TYR A 160 -0.69 6.45 18.19
N TRP A 161 0.15 5.53 18.68
CA TRP A 161 -0.01 4.89 19.99
C TRP A 161 1.35 4.56 20.59
N PRO A 162 1.86 5.36 21.55
CA PRO A 162 2.93 4.92 22.41
C PRO A 162 2.33 4.01 23.48
N ASN A 163 2.67 2.72 23.50
CA ASN A 163 2.57 1.97 24.75
C ASN A 163 3.79 2.18 25.65
N PHE A 164 4.77 3.02 25.27
CA PHE A 164 6.00 3.22 26.06
C PHE A 164 6.12 4.57 26.80
N TYR A 165 5.14 5.48 26.72
CA TYR A 165 5.20 6.76 27.45
C TYR A 165 4.28 6.84 28.68
N GLN A 166 3.84 5.71 29.24
CA GLN A 166 3.27 5.72 30.59
C GLN A 166 4.02 4.76 31.51
N THR A 167 4.87 5.39 32.32
CA THR A 167 5.31 4.97 33.66
C THR A 167 6.13 3.68 33.78
N SER A 168 7.41 3.74 33.42
CA SER A 168 8.43 3.19 34.33
C SER A 168 9.69 4.05 34.31
N SER A 169 9.99 4.62 35.48
CA SER A 169 11.29 5.20 35.76
C SER A 169 12.31 4.05 35.78
N ARG A 170 13.25 4.08 34.83
CA ARG A 170 14.30 3.07 34.52
C ARG A 170 13.92 2.06 33.42
N ALA A 171 14.17 2.47 32.19
CA ALA A 171 15.01 1.67 31.31
C ALA A 171 15.72 2.60 30.33
N TYR A 172 17.05 2.61 30.39
CA TYR A 172 17.91 3.20 29.37
C TYR A 172 17.89 2.20 28.19
N LEU A 173 16.79 2.18 27.43
CA LEU A 173 16.73 1.45 26.17
C LEU A 173 16.86 2.50 25.08
N THR A 174 17.85 2.31 24.23
CA THR A 174 18.05 3.09 23.01
C THR A 174 16.74 3.18 22.24
N PRO A 175 16.37 4.34 21.67
CA PRO A 175 15.22 4.43 20.77
C PRO A 175 15.56 3.67 19.49
N GLU A 176 15.40 2.35 19.50
CA GLU A 176 15.10 1.63 18.28
C GLU A 176 13.69 2.09 17.92
N THR A 177 13.63 3.15 17.12
CA THR A 177 12.39 3.78 16.64
C THR A 177 11.46 2.69 16.15
N ALA A 178 10.26 2.60 16.72
CA ALA A 178 9.26 1.64 16.27
C ALA A 178 9.02 1.88 14.77
N ALA A 179 9.49 0.94 13.94
CA ALA A 179 9.33 0.99 12.50
C ALA A 179 8.15 0.11 12.11
N LEU A 180 7.30 0.64 11.24
CA LEU A 180 6.15 -0.09 10.73
C LEU A 180 6.43 -0.56 9.31
N GLN A 181 5.97 -1.75 8.98
CA GLN A 181 6.05 -2.31 7.65
C GLN A 181 4.64 -2.68 7.19
N ILE A 182 4.27 -2.27 5.98
CA ILE A 182 3.04 -2.71 5.35
C ILE A 182 3.34 -4.01 4.62
N VAL A 183 2.45 -4.99 4.79
CA VAL A 183 2.55 -6.30 4.14
C VAL A 183 1.32 -6.56 3.30
N PHE A 184 1.53 -6.85 2.02
CA PHE A 184 0.52 -7.32 1.09
C PHE A 184 0.59 -8.84 1.01
N GLU A 185 -0.44 -9.54 1.48
CA GLU A 185 -0.56 -11.00 1.38
C GLU A 185 -1.61 -11.37 0.35
N ALA A 186 -1.22 -12.06 -0.71
CA ALA A 186 -2.17 -12.71 -1.61
C ALA A 186 -2.42 -14.14 -1.14
N VAL A 187 -3.69 -14.52 -0.95
CA VAL A 187 -4.10 -15.88 -0.59
C VAL A 187 -4.95 -16.46 -1.70
N THR A 188 -4.46 -17.53 -2.32
CA THR A 188 -5.14 -18.20 -3.43
C THR A 188 -6.33 -19.04 -2.95
N SER A 189 -7.37 -19.14 -3.78
CA SER A 189 -8.59 -19.93 -3.48
C SER A 189 -8.60 -21.31 -4.13
N GLY A 190 -7.61 -21.62 -4.96
CA GLY A 190 -7.63 -22.76 -5.88
C GLY A 190 -8.35 -22.50 -7.22
N GLN A 191 -9.09 -21.39 -7.35
CA GLN A 191 -9.69 -20.98 -8.61
C GLN A 191 -8.68 -20.24 -9.51
N ARG A 192 -8.80 -20.44 -10.82
CA ARG A 192 -7.95 -19.79 -11.81
C ARG A 192 -8.21 -18.29 -11.91
N GLY A 193 -7.13 -17.53 -12.07
CA GLY A 193 -7.15 -16.08 -12.19
C GLY A 193 -5.86 -15.45 -11.68
N LEU A 194 -5.94 -14.19 -11.30
CA LEU A 194 -4.83 -13.43 -10.76
C LEU A 194 -5.29 -12.35 -9.79
N LEU A 195 -4.37 -11.94 -8.92
CA LEU A 195 -4.44 -10.76 -8.08
C LEU A 195 -3.26 -9.87 -8.43
N ALA A 196 -3.46 -8.56 -8.49
CA ALA A 196 -2.37 -7.62 -8.74
C ALA A 196 -2.52 -6.33 -7.93
N ILE A 197 -1.40 -5.65 -7.68
CA ILE A 197 -1.34 -4.33 -7.06
C ILE A 197 -0.42 -3.39 -7.86
N LYS A 198 -0.72 -2.09 -7.84
CA LYS A 198 0.14 -1.04 -8.41
C LYS A 198 -0.05 0.31 -7.73
N ASP A 199 0.80 1.26 -8.10
CA ASP A 199 0.74 2.67 -7.67
C ASP A 199 0.62 2.81 -6.15
N VAL A 200 1.52 2.18 -5.39
CA VAL A 200 1.54 2.33 -3.94
C VAL A 200 2.12 3.70 -3.60
N VAL A 201 1.36 4.49 -2.86
CA VAL A 201 1.72 5.85 -2.45
C VAL A 201 1.49 5.99 -0.96
N LEU A 202 2.52 6.46 -0.26
CA LEU A 202 2.54 6.73 1.16
C LEU A 202 2.52 8.25 1.36
N GLN A 203 1.51 8.74 2.07
CA GLN A 203 1.36 10.18 2.33
C GLN A 203 1.50 10.47 3.82
N GLY A 204 2.30 11.46 4.14
CA GLY A 204 2.46 12.02 5.49
C GLY A 204 1.31 12.94 5.94
N HIS A 205 0.16 12.94 5.25
CA HIS A 205 -1.03 13.70 5.65
C HIS A 205 -2.26 12.80 5.73
N GLN A 206 -3.33 13.32 6.34
CA GLN A 206 -4.59 12.58 6.47
C GLN A 206 -5.14 12.17 5.09
N CYS A 207 -5.70 10.97 5.02
CA CYS A 207 -6.42 10.49 3.84
C CYS A 207 -7.60 11.42 3.49
N SER A 208 -7.84 11.66 2.20
CA SER A 208 -8.80 12.63 1.69
C SER A 208 -10.26 12.26 1.99
N LYS A 209 -10.56 10.96 2.14
CA LYS A 209 -11.91 10.46 2.48
C LYS A 209 -12.18 10.34 3.98
N THR A 210 -11.30 10.89 4.83
CA THR A 210 -11.37 10.64 6.27
C THR A 210 -12.27 11.65 6.99
N ARG A 211 -13.51 11.27 7.29
CA ARG A 211 -14.08 11.62 8.60
C ARG A 211 -13.63 10.53 9.56
N LEU A 212 -12.56 10.77 10.32
CA LEU A 212 -12.15 9.86 11.40
C LEU A 212 -13.32 9.77 12.37
N CYS A 213 -13.97 8.60 12.46
CA CYS A 213 -14.76 8.28 13.64
C CYS A 213 -13.81 8.29 14.83
N ARG A 214 -13.79 9.38 15.61
CA ARG A 214 -13.07 9.48 16.89
C ARG A 214 -13.56 8.37 17.82
N LYS A 215 -12.91 7.22 17.79
CA LYS A 215 -12.83 6.27 18.90
C LYS A 215 -11.37 5.83 18.97
N ASN A 216 -10.78 6.02 20.15
CA ASN A 216 -9.36 5.96 20.49
C ASN A 216 -8.66 4.60 20.27
N THR A 217 -8.89 3.83 19.20
CA THR A 217 -8.28 2.49 19.10
C THR A 217 -8.31 1.89 17.69
N LEU A 218 -7.65 2.50 16.70
CA LEU A 218 -7.59 1.90 15.35
C LEU A 218 -6.22 2.15 14.72
N ILE A 219 -5.54 1.06 14.38
CA ILE A 219 -4.19 1.07 13.78
C ILE A 219 -4.28 1.27 12.26
N ALA A 220 -5.35 0.79 11.62
CA ALA A 220 -5.76 1.28 10.30
C ALA A 220 -7.24 1.00 10.00
N ARG A 221 -7.86 1.80 9.10
CA ARG A 221 -9.21 1.54 8.55
C ARG A 221 -9.30 1.85 7.05
N SER A 222 -10.05 1.02 6.34
CA SER A 222 -10.43 1.22 4.94
C SER A 222 -11.53 2.25 4.79
N LEU A 223 -11.37 3.19 3.84
CA LEU A 223 -12.32 4.26 3.56
C LEU A 223 -13.32 3.84 2.47
N ALA A 224 -14.24 2.93 2.81
CA ALA A 224 -15.47 2.75 2.04
C ALA A 224 -16.51 3.78 2.50
N SER A 225 -17.12 4.48 1.54
CA SER A 225 -18.12 5.53 1.75
C SER A 225 -19.37 5.02 2.50
N SER A 226 -19.38 5.07 3.83
CA SER A 226 -20.54 5.37 4.69
C SER A 226 -20.22 5.10 6.17
N CYS A 227 -20.49 6.09 7.03
CA CYS A 227 -20.60 5.87 8.47
C CYS A 227 -21.98 5.27 8.79
N HIS A 228 -22.20 4.00 8.43
CA HIS A 228 -23.23 3.15 9.03
C HIS A 228 -22.80 1.68 8.93
N PRO A 229 -23.05 0.84 9.96
CA PRO A 229 -22.32 -0.40 10.14
C PRO A 229 -22.89 -1.50 9.23
N PRO A 230 -22.01 -2.27 8.59
CA PRO A 230 -22.12 -3.70 8.74
C PRO A 230 -20.76 -4.25 9.19
N ASN A 231 -20.74 -4.84 10.39
CA ASN A 231 -19.69 -5.73 10.88
C ASN A 231 -18.24 -5.24 10.68
N ILE A 232 -17.86 -4.19 11.41
CA ILE A 232 -16.45 -3.80 11.54
C ILE A 232 -15.80 -4.70 12.60
N ASN A 233 -14.95 -5.63 12.18
CA ASN A 233 -14.01 -6.30 13.09
C ASN A 233 -13.04 -5.25 13.64
N ILE A 234 -13.13 -4.97 14.93
CA ILE A 234 -12.19 -4.09 15.64
C ILE A 234 -11.03 -4.98 16.08
N VAL A 235 -9.89 -4.88 15.40
CA VAL A 235 -8.65 -5.52 15.84
C VAL A 235 -8.09 -4.68 16.98
N ARG A 236 -8.28 -5.14 18.22
CA ARG A 236 -7.44 -4.72 19.36
C ARG A 236 -6.14 -5.49 19.28
N LEU A 237 -5.00 -4.79 19.26
CA LEU A 237 -3.76 -5.37 19.77
C LEU A 237 -3.89 -5.37 21.29
N SER A 238 -4.35 -6.50 21.85
CA SER A 238 -4.23 -6.73 23.28
C SER A 238 -2.76 -7.06 23.58
N PRO A 239 -2.16 -6.54 24.65
CA PRO A 239 -0.89 -7.06 25.15
C PRO A 239 -1.08 -8.54 25.48
N GLY A 240 -0.10 -9.36 25.12
CA GLY A 240 -0.04 -10.75 25.55
C GLY A 240 -0.24 -10.82 27.07
N ILE A 241 -1.06 -11.77 27.48
CA ILE A 241 -1.24 -12.14 28.88
C ILE A 241 0.15 -12.50 29.42
N GLU A 242 0.68 -11.68 30.32
CA GLU A 242 1.73 -12.11 31.24
C GLU A 242 1.16 -13.28 32.03
N VAL A 243 1.70 -14.46 31.75
CA VAL A 243 1.66 -15.57 32.70
C VAL A 243 2.74 -15.24 33.72
N GLU A 244 2.33 -14.80 34.90
CA GLU A 244 3.17 -14.78 36.10
C GLU A 244 2.64 -15.80 37.12
N PRO A 245 3.50 -16.27 38.03
CA PRO A 245 3.70 -17.69 38.38
C PRO A 245 2.67 -18.30 39.35
#